data_AF-A0AAV9XAV4-F1
#
_entry.id   AF-A0AAV9XAV4-F1
#
_cell.length_a   1.000
_cell.length_b   1.000
_cell.length_c   1.000
_cell.angle_alpha   90.00
_cell.angle_beta   90.00
_cell.angle_gamma   90.00
#
_symmetry.space_group_name_H-M   'P 1'
#
loop_
_entity.id
_entity.type
_entity.pdbx_description
1 polymer ?
#
loop_
_entity_poly.entity_id
_entity_poly.type
_entity_poly.pdbx_seq_one_letter_code
_entity_poly.pdbx_strand_id
1 'polypeptide(L)' 'MITIDAEKNTIDMNLSDEEIKARLWKWKAPRLKVNRGHLAKYSRLVADASHGAVLDAFDD' A
#
# COMPACT_ATOMS: atom_id res chain seq x y z
N MET A 1 -10.22 6.47 15.38
CA MET A 1 -9.38 7.66 15.59
C MET A 1 -8.04 7.38 14.94
N ILE A 2 -7.50 8.34 14.18
CA ILE A 2 -6.15 8.26 13.61
C ILE A 2 -5.28 9.20 14.45
N THR A 3 -4.10 8.73 14.84
CA THR A 3 -3.13 9.49 15.64
C THR A 3 -1.84 9.65 14.85
N ILE A 4 -1.33 10.86 14.80
CA ILE A 4 -0.03 11.17 14.19
C ILE A 4 0.82 11.81 15.28
N ASP A 5 1.93 11.16 15.62
CA ASP A 5 2.89 11.63 16.61
C ASP A 5 4.26 11.78 15.94
N ALA A 6 4.63 13.03 15.65
CA ALA A 6 5.88 13.36 14.97
C ALA A 6 7.11 13.21 15.86
N GLU A 7 6.96 13.35 17.18
CA GLU A 7 8.07 13.19 18.13
C GLU A 7 8.48 11.71 18.23
N LYS A 8 7.48 10.80 18.20
CA LYS A 8 7.72 9.35 18.16
C LYS A 8 7.91 8.79 16.76
N ASN A 9 7.68 9.60 15.72
CA ASN A 9 7.69 9.19 14.32
C ASN A 9 6.71 8.02 14.04
N THR A 10 5.48 8.14 14.53
CA THR A 10 4.43 7.10 14.42
C THR A 10 3.15 7.62 13.79
N ILE A 11 2.48 6.74 13.06
CA ILE A 11 1.12 6.92 12.55
C ILE A 11 0.33 5.69 12.95
N ASP A 12 -0.63 5.87 13.85
CA ASP A 12 -1.39 4.79 14.45
C ASP A 12 -2.90 4.96 14.23
N MET A 13 -3.64 3.87 14.38
CA MET A 13 -5.09 3.88 14.39
C MET A 13 -5.63 3.08 15.57
N ASN A 14 -6.59 3.65 16.29
CA ASN A 14 -7.18 3.04 17.48
C ASN A 14 -8.24 2.00 17.08
N LEU A 15 -7.80 0.87 16.53
CA LEU A 15 -8.60 -0.32 16.25
C LEU A 15 -7.90 -1.54 16.86
N SER A 16 -8.68 -2.54 17.29
CA SER A 16 -8.08 -3.79 17.78
C SER A 16 -7.56 -4.64 16.61
N ASP A 17 -6.62 -5.53 16.90
CA ASP A 17 -6.06 -6.43 15.90
C ASP A 17 -7.12 -7.35 15.27
N GLU A 18 -8.13 -7.77 16.05
CA GLU A 18 -9.24 -8.59 15.56
C GLU A 18 -10.04 -7.84 14.49
N GLU A 19 -10.33 -6.56 14.72
CA GLU A 19 -11.06 -5.71 13.78
C GLU A 19 -10.23 -5.44 12.52
N ILE A 20 -8.92 -5.20 12.66
CA ILE A 20 -8.02 -5.03 11.51
C ILE A 20 -8.01 -6.31 10.66
N LYS A 21 -7.84 -7.48 11.29
CA LYS A 21 -7.86 -8.78 10.60
C LYS A 21 -9.20 -9.03 9.90
N ALA A 22 -10.33 -8.74 10.56
CA ALA A 22 -11.65 -8.88 9.97
C ALA A 22 -11.88 -7.98 8.76
N ARG A 23 -11.34 -6.75 8.78
CA ARG A 23 -11.39 -5.82 7.64
C ARG A 23 -10.51 -6.28 6.49
N LEU A 24 -9.28 -6.70 6.76
CA LEU A 24 -8.37 -7.23 5.76
C LEU A 24 -8.94 -8.49 5.09
N TRP A 25 -9.60 -9.36 5.85
CA TRP A 25 -10.29 -10.53 5.30
C TRP A 25 -11.40 -10.17 4.30
N LYS A 26 -12.11 -9.07 4.53
CA LYS A 26 -13.18 -8.59 3.65
C LYS A 26 -12.67 -7.70 2.51
N TRP A 27 -11.40 -7.29 2.56
CA TRP A 27 -10.85 -6.34 1.61
C TRP A 27 -10.71 -6.98 0.22
N LYS A 28 -11.10 -6.23 -0.81
CA LYS A 28 -10.93 -6.60 -2.21
C LYS A 28 -10.16 -5.48 -2.91
N ALA A 29 -9.06 -5.83 -3.55
CA ALA A 29 -8.25 -4.88 -4.30
C ALA A 29 -9.11 -4.14 -5.35
N PRO A 30 -9.07 -2.80 -5.41
CA PRO A 30 -9.80 -2.05 -6.41
C PRO A 30 -9.20 -2.29 -7.80
N ARG A 31 -10.02 -2.16 -8.84
CA ARG A 31 -9.54 -2.21 -10.23
C ARG A 31 -8.60 -1.03 -10.50
N LEU A 32 -7.52 -1.28 -11.22
CA LEU A 32 -6.63 -0.22 -11.72
C LEU A 32 -7.41 0.81 -12.55
N LYS A 33 -7.16 2.10 -12.29
CA LYS A 33 -7.79 3.23 -13.00
C LYS A 33 -7.37 3.29 -14.47
N VAL A 34 -6.14 2.88 -14.77
CA VAL A 34 -5.56 2.88 -16.12
C VAL A 34 -5.09 1.48 -16.45
N ASN A 35 -5.50 0.95 -17.60
CA ASN A 35 -5.23 -0.43 -18.02
C ASN A 35 -4.33 -0.54 -19.27
N ARG A 36 -3.92 0.60 -19.86
CA ARG A 36 -3.02 0.66 -21.02
C ARG A 36 -2.00 1.81 -20.88
N GLY A 37 -0.98 1.80 -21.74
CA GLY A 37 0.06 2.83 -21.78
C GLY A 37 1.08 2.75 -20.64
N HIS A 38 1.87 3.82 -20.47
CA HIS A 38 2.98 3.84 -19.51
C HIS A 38 2.52 3.68 -18.05
N LEU A 39 1.40 4.30 -17.66
CA LEU A 39 0.87 4.15 -16.30
C LEU A 39 0.44 2.72 -15.99
N ALA A 40 -0.08 1.98 -16.98
CA ALA A 40 -0.41 0.57 -16.78
C ALA A 40 0.84 -0.30 -16.64
N LYS A 41 1.96 0.06 -17.28
CA LYS A 41 3.26 -0.60 -17.05
C LYS A 41 3.75 -0.29 -15.64
N TYR A 42 3.78 0.99 -15.27
CA TYR A 42 4.21 1.44 -13.94
C TYR A 42 3.44 0.76 -12.82
N SER A 43 2.10 0.80 -12.84
CA SER A 43 1.26 0.18 -11.80
C SER A 43 1.42 -1.34 -11.67
N ARG A 44 2.04 -2.01 -12.65
CA ARG A 44 2.31 -3.46 -12.61
C ARG A 44 3.72 -3.80 -12.16
N LEU A 45 4.68 -2.91 -12.36
CA LEU A 45 6.11 -3.17 -12.17
C LEU A 45 6.67 -2.50 -10.91
N VAL A 46 6.06 -1.40 -10.47
CA VAL A 46 6.58 -0.61 -9.37
C VAL A 46 6.59 -1.40 -8.05
N ALA A 47 7.74 -1.41 -7.38
CA ALA A 47 7.90 -1.87 -6.00
C ALA A 47 7.33 -0.84 -5.00
N ASP A 48 7.32 -1.19 -3.71
CA ASP A 48 6.84 -0.27 -2.68
C ASP A 48 7.79 0.93 -2.47
N ALA A 49 7.26 1.98 -1.85
CA ALA A 49 7.98 3.23 -1.64
C ALA A 49 9.12 3.11 -0.60
N SER A 50 9.04 2.16 0.34
CA SER A 50 10.09 1.97 1.35
C SER A 50 11.37 1.42 0.72
N HIS A 51 11.27 0.75 -0.43
CA HIS A 51 12.39 0.30 -1.25
C HIS A 51 12.67 1.21 -2.46
N GLY A 52 12.11 2.43 -2.49
CA GLY A 52 12.44 3.43 -3.51
C GLY A 52 11.61 3.37 -4.79
N ALA A 53 10.51 2.61 -4.84
CA ALA A 53 9.58 2.56 -5.98
C ALA A 53 10.26 2.24 -7.33
N VAL A 54 11.24 1.33 -7.30
CA VAL A 54 11.95 0.85 -8.50
C VAL A 54 11.03 0.00 -9.39
N LEU A 55 11.39 -0.17 -10.67
CA LEU A 55 10.58 -0.89 -11.67
C LEU A 55 11.15 -2.25 -12.07
N ASP A 56 12.35 -2.57 -11.60
CA ASP A 56 13.17 -3.75 -11.93
C ASP A 56 13.37 -4.67 -10.72
N ALA A 57 12.59 -4.49 -9.65
CA ALA A 57 12.71 -5.27 -8.40
C ALA A 57 12.52 -6.79 -8.55
N PHE A 58 12.04 -7.26 -9.71
CA PHE A 58 11.72 -8.66 -9.99
C PHE A 58 12.44 -9.18 -11.24
N ASP A 59 13.40 -8.42 -11.78
CA ASP A 59 14.23 -8.82 -12.92
C ASP A 59 15.57 -9.37 -12.39
N ASP A 60 15.82 -10.67 -12.60
CA ASP A 60 17.12 -11.34 -12.39
C ASP A 60 18.00 -11.27 -13.66
#